data_AF-A0A5C7SQ07-F1
#
_entry.id   AF-A0A5C7SQ07-F1
#
_cell.length_a   1.000
_cell.length_b   1.000
_cell.length_c   1.000
_cell.angle_alpha   90.00
_cell.angle_beta   90.00
_cell.angle_gamma   90.00
#
_symmetry.space_group_name_H-M   'P 1'
#
loop_
_entity.id
_entity.type
_entity.pdbx_description
1 polymer ?
#
loop_
_entity_poly.entity_id
_entity_poly.type
_entity_poly.pdbx_seq_one_letter_code
_entity_poly.pdbx_strand_id
1 'polypeptide(L)'
;MTQLRQRAPRQRDQKHIDYVNKLPCCVCGSTRNVEAAHLKMRLPEIGKESPGLQQKADDRWVTPLCHYHHQSGIQAQHKVGEKRFWFEIHGRNPFEIASRLWVESGGEERAAVPKPVKARKVRPRKPRGKRRPVPPSRPMQSRNSFARPQA
;
A
#
# COMPACT_ATOMS: atom_id res chain seq x y z
N MET A 1 10.67 29.96 -12.13
CA MET A 1 10.76 29.56 -10.72
C MET A 1 9.83 28.37 -10.49
N THR A 2 10.38 27.15 -10.41
CA THR A 2 9.59 25.94 -10.17
C THR A 2 9.22 25.93 -8.69
N GLN A 3 7.98 26.27 -8.36
CA GLN A 3 7.51 26.26 -6.97
C GLN A 3 7.63 24.84 -6.41
N LEU A 4 8.43 24.65 -5.36
CA LEU A 4 8.42 23.42 -4.55
C LEU A 4 7.03 23.29 -3.91
N ARG A 5 6.13 22.55 -4.55
CA ARG A 5 4.84 22.19 -3.98
C ARG A 5 5.01 20.91 -3.16
N GLN A 6 4.53 20.93 -1.92
CA GLN A 6 4.40 19.71 -1.14
C GLN A 6 3.45 18.76 -1.88
N ARG A 7 3.89 17.51 -2.03
CA ARG A 7 3.13 16.48 -2.75
C ARG A 7 1.83 16.20 -2.01
N ALA A 8 0.73 16.11 -2.76
CA ALA A 8 -0.58 15.82 -2.19
C ALA A 8 -0.54 14.49 -1.40
N PRO A 9 -1.21 14.42 -0.25
CA PRO A 9 -1.25 13.19 0.54
C PRO A 9 -1.99 12.10 -0.24
N ARG A 10 -1.60 10.84 0.00
CA ARG A 10 -2.21 9.66 -0.61
C ARG A 10 -3.73 9.65 -0.41
N GLN A 11 -4.46 9.41 -1.48
CA GLN A 11 -5.90 9.19 -1.41
C GLN A 11 -6.18 7.74 -1.03
N ARG A 12 -6.55 7.52 0.23
CA ARG A 12 -6.95 6.22 0.75
C ARG A 12 -8.47 6.05 0.64
N ASP A 13 -8.95 4.97 0.02
CA ASP A 13 -10.37 4.60 -0.01
C ASP A 13 -10.54 3.08 0.23
N GLN A 14 -10.87 2.74 1.47
CA GLN A 14 -11.08 1.35 1.86
C GLN A 14 -12.32 0.74 1.18
N LYS A 15 -13.38 1.54 0.93
CA LYS A 15 -14.59 1.01 0.28
C LYS A 15 -14.30 0.55 -1.14
N HIS A 16 -13.44 1.29 -1.84
CA HIS A 16 -12.98 0.90 -3.17
C HIS A 16 -12.13 -0.37 -3.14
N ILE A 17 -11.18 -0.48 -2.20
CA ILE A 17 -10.39 -1.72 -2.02
C ILE A 17 -11.31 -2.92 -1.78
N ASP A 18 -12.28 -2.77 -0.87
CA ASP A 18 -13.19 -3.85 -0.51
C ASP A 18 -14.13 -4.23 -1.68
N TYR A 19 -14.48 -3.27 -2.54
CA TYR A 19 -15.17 -3.54 -3.81
C TYR A 19 -14.30 -4.36 -4.75
N VAL A 20 -13.06 -3.93 -4.99
CA VAL A 20 -12.12 -4.60 -5.91
C VAL A 20 -11.79 -6.02 -5.47
N ASN A 21 -11.61 -6.26 -4.17
CA ASN A 21 -11.36 -7.60 -3.62
C ASN A 21 -12.51 -8.60 -3.86
N LYS A 22 -13.73 -8.13 -4.15
CA LYS A 22 -14.89 -9.00 -4.44
C LYS A 22 -15.01 -9.35 -5.92
N LEU A 23 -14.26 -8.67 -6.79
CA LEU A 23 -14.29 -8.92 -8.23
C LEU A 23 -13.43 -10.13 -8.60
N PRO A 24 -13.72 -10.80 -9.73
CA PRO A 24 -12.83 -11.83 -10.24
C PRO A 24 -11.48 -11.23 -10.64
N CYS A 25 -10.41 -12.04 -10.53
CA CYS A 25 -9.10 -11.71 -11.06
C CYS A 25 -9.24 -11.30 -12.53
N CYS A 26 -8.77 -10.11 -12.89
CA CYS A 26 -8.94 -9.66 -14.26
C CYS A 26 -8.22 -10.60 -15.23
N VAL A 27 -7.05 -11.14 -14.89
CA VAL A 27 -6.27 -12.01 -15.79
C VAL A 27 -6.95 -13.36 -16.05
N CYS A 28 -7.28 -14.11 -15.00
CA CYS A 28 -7.75 -15.50 -15.13
C CYS A 28 -9.21 -15.74 -14.75
N GLY A 29 -9.94 -14.72 -14.30
CA GLY A 29 -11.34 -14.84 -13.90
C GLY A 29 -11.58 -15.51 -12.54
N SER A 30 -10.54 -16.00 -11.85
CA SER A 30 -10.70 -16.64 -10.54
C SER A 30 -11.25 -15.68 -9.50
N THR A 31 -12.26 -16.12 -8.75
CA THR A 31 -12.83 -15.40 -7.60
C THR A 31 -12.17 -15.78 -6.27
N ARG A 32 -11.24 -16.74 -6.27
CA ARG A 32 -10.55 -17.20 -5.06
C ARG A 32 -9.32 -16.35 -4.76
N ASN A 33 -9.19 -15.93 -3.50
CA ASN A 33 -8.04 -15.18 -2.97
C ASN A 33 -7.68 -13.98 -3.86
N VAL A 34 -8.68 -13.17 -4.22
CA VAL A 34 -8.48 -11.94 -4.99
C VAL A 34 -8.05 -10.81 -4.04
N GLU A 35 -7.02 -10.09 -4.48
CA GLU A 35 -6.40 -9.01 -3.75
C GLU A 35 -6.34 -7.76 -4.65
N ALA A 36 -6.52 -6.59 -4.06
CA ALA A 36 -6.35 -5.30 -4.70
C ALA A 36 -4.85 -5.01 -4.91
N ALA A 37 -4.37 -5.23 -6.13
CA ALA A 37 -2.99 -5.00 -6.53
C ALA A 37 -2.78 -3.53 -6.92
N HIS A 38 -2.02 -2.79 -6.11
CA HIS A 38 -1.67 -1.40 -6.38
C HIS A 38 -0.68 -1.28 -7.54
N LEU A 39 -1.02 -0.41 -8.50
CA LEU A 39 -0.15 -0.07 -9.63
C LEU A 39 0.84 1.02 -9.23
N LYS A 40 2.14 0.75 -9.26
CA LYS A 40 3.20 1.74 -8.95
C LYS A 40 3.74 2.48 -10.18
N MET A 41 3.53 1.94 -11.39
CA MET A 41 3.93 2.56 -12.65
C MET A 41 3.43 4.02 -12.77
N ARG A 42 4.32 4.92 -13.23
CA ARG A 42 4.02 6.31 -13.57
C ARG A 42 3.30 6.37 -14.91
N LEU A 43 2.26 7.20 -15.00
CA LEU A 43 1.68 7.58 -16.28
C LEU A 43 1.22 9.06 -16.21
N PRO A 44 2.10 10.01 -16.59
CA PRO A 44 1.84 11.44 -16.41
C PRO A 44 0.65 11.96 -17.21
N GLU A 45 0.40 11.34 -18.37
CA GLU A 45 -0.68 11.69 -19.30
C GLU A 45 -2.06 11.63 -18.63
N ILE A 46 -2.25 10.68 -17.71
CA ILE A 46 -3.49 10.52 -16.93
C ILE A 46 -3.39 11.13 -15.52
N GLY A 47 -2.39 11.99 -15.30
CA GLY A 47 -2.11 12.61 -14.01
C GLY A 47 -1.59 11.65 -12.94
N LYS A 48 -1.17 10.43 -13.31
CA LYS A 48 -0.67 9.44 -12.35
C LYS A 48 0.82 9.62 -12.12
N GLU A 49 1.13 10.26 -11.01
CA GLU A 49 2.49 10.42 -10.51
C GLU A 49 2.99 9.12 -9.82
N SER A 50 4.25 8.72 -10.02
CA SER A 50 4.80 7.54 -9.34
C SER A 50 4.97 7.82 -7.85
N PRO A 51 4.44 6.98 -6.94
CA PRO A 51 4.61 7.20 -5.51
C PRO A 51 6.10 7.25 -5.15
N GLY A 52 6.47 8.09 -4.18
CA GLY A 52 7.85 8.11 -3.67
C GLY A 52 8.27 6.73 -3.14
N LEU A 53 9.57 6.47 -3.04
CA LEU A 53 10.15 5.15 -2.70
C LEU A 53 9.55 4.45 -1.45
N GLN A 54 8.92 5.19 -0.53
CA GLN A 54 8.25 4.67 0.67
C GLN A 54 6.72 4.87 0.72
N GLN A 55 6.10 5.39 -0.34
CA GLN A 55 4.66 5.63 -0.37
C GLN A 55 3.93 4.53 -1.13
N LYS A 56 2.77 4.12 -0.62
CA LYS A 56 1.84 3.29 -1.39
C LYS A 56 1.14 4.16 -2.43
N ALA A 57 0.88 3.60 -3.62
CA ALA A 57 0.08 4.28 -4.63
C ALA A 57 -1.33 4.58 -4.10
N ASP A 58 -1.98 5.58 -4.69
CA ASP A 58 -3.37 5.92 -4.37
C ASP A 58 -4.29 4.72 -4.60
N ASP A 59 -5.32 4.60 -3.76
CA ASP A 59 -6.24 3.46 -3.84
C ASP A 59 -7.08 3.47 -5.12
N ARG A 60 -7.15 4.60 -5.85
CA ARG A 60 -7.72 4.66 -7.20
C ARG A 60 -7.00 3.74 -8.20
N TRP A 61 -5.71 3.51 -8.01
CA TRP A 61 -4.88 2.77 -8.96
C TRP A 61 -4.66 1.34 -8.49
N VAL A 62 -5.75 0.58 -8.41
CA VAL A 62 -5.73 -0.85 -8.06
C VAL A 62 -6.43 -1.70 -9.10
N THR A 63 -6.01 -2.95 -9.20
CA THR A 63 -6.61 -3.96 -10.09
C THR A 63 -6.88 -5.25 -9.30
N PRO A 64 -7.94 -6.02 -9.63
CA PRO A 64 -8.24 -7.27 -8.96
C PRO A 64 -7.34 -8.37 -9.53
N LEU A 65 -6.45 -8.92 -8.70
CA LEU A 65 -5.61 -10.07 -9.06
C LEU A 65 -5.73 -11.17 -8.02
N CYS A 66 -5.83 -12.43 -8.45
CA CYS A 66 -5.72 -13.54 -7.52
C CYS A 66 -4.29 -13.63 -6.97
N HIS A 67 -4.13 -14.20 -5.78
CA HIS A 67 -2.84 -14.36 -5.11
C HIS A 67 -1.75 -14.98 -6.00
N TYR A 68 -2.12 -15.89 -6.90
CA TYR A 68 -1.19 -16.48 -7.88
C TYR A 68 -0.64 -15.44 -8.87
N HIS A 69 -1.50 -14.64 -9.51
CA HIS A 69 -1.06 -13.61 -10.45
C HIS A 69 -0.48 -12.38 -9.75
N HIS A 70 -0.87 -12.13 -8.51
CA HIS A 70 -0.35 -11.02 -7.73
C HIS A 70 1.06 -11.34 -7.20
N GLN A 71 1.22 -12.43 -6.43
CA GLN A 71 2.44 -12.70 -5.65
C GLN A 71 3.12 -14.04 -5.95
N SER A 72 2.39 -15.16 -5.94
CA SER A 72 3.01 -16.48 -5.78
C SER A 72 3.36 -17.20 -7.09
N GLY A 73 2.66 -16.92 -8.18
CA GLY A 73 2.83 -17.57 -9.48
C GLY A 73 4.19 -17.32 -10.12
N ILE A 74 4.49 -18.08 -11.18
CA ILE A 74 5.78 -17.99 -11.90
C ILE A 74 5.88 -16.63 -12.60
N GLN A 75 4.78 -16.21 -13.22
CA GLN A 75 4.64 -14.93 -13.90
C GLN A 75 3.92 -13.88 -13.04
N ALA A 76 3.98 -14.00 -11.71
CA ALA A 76 3.30 -13.07 -10.82
C ALA A 76 3.82 -11.63 -10.97
N GLN A 77 2.92 -10.64 -10.85
CA GLN A 77 3.23 -9.22 -11.00
C GLN A 77 4.41 -8.79 -10.12
N HIS A 78 4.47 -9.23 -8.86
CA HIS A 78 5.57 -8.89 -7.95
C HIS A 78 6.92 -9.50 -8.35
N LYS A 79 6.94 -10.59 -9.13
CA LYS A 79 8.17 -11.27 -9.56
C LYS A 79 8.70 -10.74 -10.88
N VAL A 80 7.84 -10.60 -11.88
CA VAL A 80 8.26 -10.20 -13.24
C VAL A 80 8.25 -8.68 -13.46
N GLY A 81 7.65 -7.93 -12.53
CA GLY A 81 7.48 -6.49 -12.63
C GLY A 81 6.21 -6.10 -13.38
N GLU A 82 5.65 -4.94 -13.03
CA GLU A 82 4.31 -4.53 -13.49
C GLU A 82 4.24 -4.34 -15.01
N LYS A 83 5.22 -3.66 -15.63
CA LYS A 83 5.19 -3.39 -17.06
C LYS A 83 5.16 -4.67 -17.89
N ARG A 84 6.05 -5.60 -17.56
CA ARG A 84 6.15 -6.90 -18.23
C ARG A 84 4.90 -7.75 -17.99
N PHE A 85 4.42 -7.82 -16.75
CA PHE A 85 3.19 -8.53 -16.41
C PHE A 85 1.99 -8.06 -17.25
N TRP A 86 1.77 -6.75 -17.29
CA TRP A 86 0.58 -6.20 -17.93
C TRP A 86 0.69 -6.17 -19.45
N PHE A 87 1.78 -5.65 -20.01
CA PHE A 87 1.87 -5.40 -21.45
C PHE A 87 2.47 -6.54 -22.24
N GLU A 88 3.51 -7.21 -21.72
CA GLU A 88 4.23 -8.25 -22.47
C GLU A 88 3.60 -9.64 -22.28
N ILE A 89 3.18 -9.98 -21.05
CA ILE A 89 2.66 -11.32 -20.74
C ILE A 89 1.16 -11.41 -21.00
N HIS A 90 0.38 -10.44 -20.50
CA HIS A 90 -1.08 -10.50 -20.56
C HIS A 90 -1.70 -9.59 -21.63
N GLY A 91 -0.95 -8.62 -22.17
CA GLY A 91 -1.42 -7.72 -23.23
C GLY A 91 -2.61 -6.84 -22.81
N ARG A 92 -2.66 -6.36 -21.56
CA ARG A 92 -3.79 -5.58 -21.01
C ARG A 92 -3.34 -4.26 -20.44
N ASN A 93 -4.18 -3.25 -20.59
CA ASN A 93 -3.95 -1.93 -20.00
C ASN A 93 -4.49 -1.87 -18.56
N PRO A 94 -3.63 -1.84 -17.53
CA PRO A 94 -4.08 -1.84 -16.15
C PRO A 94 -4.69 -0.49 -15.72
N PHE A 95 -4.30 0.60 -16.39
CA PHE A 95 -4.80 1.93 -16.06
C PHE A 95 -6.25 2.10 -16.46
N GLU A 96 -6.64 1.52 -17.59
CA GLU A 96 -8.03 1.52 -18.07
C GLU A 96 -8.91 0.70 -17.12
N ILE A 97 -8.46 -0.50 -16.75
CA ILE A 97 -9.14 -1.36 -15.77
C ILE A 97 -9.32 -0.60 -14.45
N ALA A 98 -8.25 -0.05 -13.89
CA ALA A 98 -8.31 0.67 -12.62
C ALA A 98 -9.24 1.90 -12.70
N SER A 99 -9.18 2.65 -13.82
CA SER A 99 -10.03 3.84 -14.01
C SER A 99 -11.51 3.47 -14.07
N ARG A 100 -11.85 2.41 -14.80
CA ARG A 100 -13.22 1.89 -14.88
C ARG A 100 -13.74 1.44 -13.52
N LEU A 101 -12.94 0.65 -12.79
CA LEU A 101 -13.32 0.17 -11.46
C LEU A 101 -13.48 1.31 -10.45
N TRP A 102 -12.69 2.37 -10.60
CA TRP A 102 -12.82 3.56 -9.76
C TRP A 102 -14.20 4.21 -9.94
N VAL A 103 -14.61 4.43 -11.19
CA VAL A 103 -15.93 4.97 -11.54
C VAL A 103 -17.05 4.06 -11.05
N GLU A 104 -17.00 2.77 -11.38
CA GLU A 104 -18.04 1.78 -11.00
C GLU A 104 -18.21 1.67 -9.48
N SER A 105 -17.12 1.77 -8.73
CA SER A 105 -17.20 1.72 -7.28
C SER A 105 -17.82 2.98 -6.65
N GLY A 106 -18.07 4.05 -7.42
CA GLY A 106 -18.45 5.38 -6.91
C GLY A 106 -17.27 6.15 -6.29
N GLY A 107 -16.05 5.85 -6.72
CA GLY A 107 -14.83 6.45 -6.18
C GLY A 107 -14.72 7.95 -6.49
N GLU A 108 -15.18 8.38 -7.67
CA GLU A 108 -15.16 9.79 -8.07
C GLU A 108 -15.97 10.67 -7.13
N GLU A 109 -17.19 10.24 -6.79
CA GLU A 109 -18.05 10.94 -5.82
C GLU A 109 -17.39 11.00 -4.44
N ARG A 110 -16.82 9.88 -3.98
CA ARG A 110 -16.11 9.83 -2.68
C ARG A 110 -14.81 10.63 -2.66
N ALA A 111 -14.17 10.81 -3.82
CA ALA A 111 -13.00 11.66 -3.96
C ALA A 111 -13.35 13.14 -3.93
N ALA A 112 -14.48 13.51 -4.53
CA ALA A 112 -14.97 14.87 -4.53
C ALA A 112 -15.33 15.35 -3.11
N VAL A 113 -15.75 14.45 -2.23
CA VAL A 113 -16.04 14.78 -0.83
C VAL A 113 -14.74 14.76 0.01
N PRO A 114 -14.26 15.90 0.52
CA PRO A 114 -13.07 15.92 1.36
C PRO A 114 -13.32 15.15 2.65
N LYS A 115 -12.42 14.22 2.98
CA LYS A 115 -12.52 13.48 4.25
C LYS A 115 -12.31 14.43 5.43
N PRO A 116 -13.15 14.39 6.47
CA PRO A 116 -12.95 15.21 7.64
C PRO A 116 -11.62 14.86 8.30
N VAL A 117 -10.71 15.83 8.38
CA VAL A 117 -9.42 15.65 9.06
C VAL A 117 -9.71 15.67 10.56
N LYS A 118 -9.70 14.50 11.20
CA LYS A 118 -9.79 14.43 12.66
C LYS A 118 -8.55 15.07 13.26
N ALA A 119 -8.72 16.18 13.97
CA ALA A 119 -7.64 16.81 14.71
C ALA A 119 -7.08 15.80 15.73
N ARG A 120 -5.81 15.40 15.54
CA ARG A 120 -5.12 14.54 16.50
C ARG A 120 -4.80 15.38 17.74
N LYS A 121 -5.46 15.09 18.87
CA LYS A 121 -5.08 15.71 20.16
C LYS A 121 -3.68 15.24 20.54
N VAL A 122 -2.67 16.07 20.31
CA VAL A 122 -1.30 15.84 20.79
C VAL A 122 -1.28 16.18 22.27
N ARG A 123 -1.12 15.17 23.13
CA ARG A 123 -0.92 15.41 24.57
C ARG A 123 0.52 15.93 24.76
N PRO A 124 0.72 17.13 25.30
CA PRO A 124 2.06 17.66 25.53
C PRO A 124 2.84 16.74 26.47
N ARG A 125 4.15 16.57 26.21
CA ARG A 125 5.02 15.82 27.12
C ARG A 125 5.04 16.49 28.48
N LYS A 126 4.99 15.70 29.56
CA LYS A 126 5.14 16.20 30.92
C LYS A 126 6.47 16.99 31.07
N PRO A 127 6.49 18.08 31.87
CA PRO A 127 7.72 18.81 32.17
C PRO A 127 8.75 17.90 32.85
N ARG A 128 10.05 18.20 32.68
CA ARG A 128 11.19 17.32 33.03
C ARG A 128 11.10 16.77 34.46
N GLY A 129 10.76 17.60 35.45
CA GLY A 129 10.62 17.18 36.86
C GLY A 129 9.41 16.29 37.17
N LYS A 130 8.41 16.21 36.29
CA LYS A 130 7.23 15.32 36.43
C LYS A 130 7.33 14.08 35.53
N ARG A 131 8.48 13.84 34.90
CA ARG A 131 8.73 12.64 34.08
C ARG A 131 9.12 11.49 35.01
N ARG A 132 8.57 10.29 34.78
CA ARG A 132 9.05 9.09 35.46
C ARG A 132 10.47 8.78 34.94
N PRO A 133 11.43 8.47 35.83
CA PRO A 133 12.75 8.02 35.41
C PRO A 133 12.63 6.69 34.67
N VAL A 134 13.51 6.46 33.70
CA VAL A 134 13.63 5.16 33.02
C VAL A 134 14.25 4.19 34.02
N PRO A 135 13.61 3.05 34.32
CA PRO A 135 14.19 2.05 35.22
C PRO A 135 15.49 1.49 34.59
N PRO A 136 16.48 1.11 35.40
CA PRO A 136 17.68 0.49 34.88
C PRO A 136 17.31 -0.78 34.10
N SER A 137 17.87 -0.93 32.90
CA SER A 137 17.71 -2.15 32.11
C SER A 137 18.30 -3.33 32.87
N ARG A 138 17.68 -4.51 32.76
CA ARG A 138 18.31 -5.74 33.23
C ARG A 138 19.70 -5.89 32.58
N PRO A 139 20.72 -6.32 33.34
CA PRO A 139 22.04 -6.57 32.76
C PRO A 139 21.91 -7.59 31.63
N MET A 140 22.57 -7.30 30.51
CA MET A 140 22.54 -8.13 29.32
C MET A 140 23.31 -9.42 29.63
N GLN A 141 22.59 -10.52 29.88
CA GLN A 141 23.22 -11.83 30.09
C GLN A 141 23.76 -12.32 28.74
N SER A 142 25.09 -12.41 28.61
CA SER A 142 25.72 -12.97 27.42
C SER A 142 25.51 -14.49 27.38
N ARG A 143 25.45 -15.08 26.19
CA ARG A 143 25.30 -16.53 26.00
C ARG A 143 26.38 -17.39 26.68
N ASN A 144 27.52 -16.79 27.06
CA ASN A 144 28.59 -17.48 27.80
C ASN A 144 28.31 -17.60 29.31
N SER A 145 27.18 -17.08 29.81
CA SER A 145 26.82 -17.07 31.25
C SER A 145 26.18 -18.38 31.74
N PHE A 146 25.78 -19.27 30.82
CA PHE A 146 25.33 -20.61 31.17
C PHE A 146 26.56 -21.51 31.24
N ALA A 147 27.02 -21.81 32.47
CA ALA A 147 28.07 -22.80 32.69
C ALA A 147 27.71 -24.11 31.95
N ARG A 148 28.62 -24.60 31.10
CA ARG A 148 28.53 -25.95 30.54
C ARG A 148 28.49 -26.93 31.72
N PRO A 149 27.52 -27.87 31.79
CA PRO A 149 27.61 -28.95 32.76
C PRO A 149 28.94 -29.69 32.55
N GLN A 150 29.67 -29.94 33.64
CA GLN A 150 30.86 -30.79 33.60
C GLN A 150 30.45 -32.22 33.25
N ALA A 151 31.36 -32.90 32.54
CA ALA A 151 31.19 -34.19 31.87
C ALA A 151 30.59 -35.30 32.75
#